data_AF-A0A4R4TRB0-F1
#
_entry.id   AF-A0A4R4TRB0-F1
#
_cell.length_a   1.000
_cell.length_b   1.000
_cell.length_c   1.000
_cell.angle_alpha   90.00
_cell.angle_beta   90.00
_cell.angle_gamma   90.00
#
_symmetry.space_group_name_H-M   'P 1'
#
loop_
_entity.id
_entity.type
_entity.pdbx_description
1 polymer ?
#
loop_
_entity_poly.entity_id
_entity_poly.type
_entity_poly.pdbx_seq_one_letter_code
_entity_poly.pdbx_strand_id
1 'polypeptide(L)'
;MKLARWRRDRGDEGSTQIVMLMACVCTVALTVMLVPLAYANDMRTRAQSGADAAAIGAVKPLRDEVIRVAMLGMLPNDVGLWAIAPNIEVGQDKLPYHRSAEDYARRNDTVVTEKVKPSGPKGYTMKVSVRSADCQLKDEDELTAEDRRDLAARRNLCTDSTGEEGIGKSYGTASAIAELQLPPCRGVTYPVPGDDGHGGDGVVMFHELRCDDIKIWTSGGYRASRTTLLRLFKIRLVAEEGEKYEGRPVIPGGEGFSQQLPDASTCPEGGPMGPENITPRMRCVRDLIREKFKVPKGIGCYRSNGGIPGGGEHPLGRACDFMISGPNGPTGPEADLGFAISNWAYANAQKLGIYYIIYRQHIYNPQRHAEGWRPMEDRGSITQNHFDHVHISVL
;
A
#
# COMPACT_ATOMS: atom_id res chain seq x y z
N MET A 1 -15.32 59.42 -81.80
CA MET A 1 -14.94 58.87 -80.48
C MET A 1 -16.12 58.99 -79.53
N LYS A 2 -16.79 57.89 -79.18
CA LYS A 2 -17.45 57.65 -77.88
C LYS A 2 -17.96 56.21 -77.85
N LEU A 3 -17.34 55.43 -76.96
CA LEU A 3 -17.49 53.99 -76.79
C LEU A 3 -18.85 53.62 -76.17
N ALA A 4 -19.39 52.50 -76.65
CA ALA A 4 -20.52 51.79 -76.08
C ALA A 4 -20.19 51.24 -74.69
N ARG A 5 -21.19 51.21 -73.79
CA ARG A 5 -21.12 50.47 -72.53
C ARG A 5 -22.35 49.57 -72.42
N TRP A 6 -22.19 48.33 -72.85
CA TRP A 6 -23.12 47.23 -72.59
C TRP A 6 -23.06 46.88 -71.10
N ARG A 7 -24.20 47.00 -70.40
CA ARG A 7 -24.37 46.54 -69.03
C ARG A 7 -24.84 45.09 -69.09
N ARG A 8 -23.96 44.17 -68.69
CA ARG A 8 -24.20 42.73 -68.63
C ARG A 8 -24.74 42.42 -67.23
N ASP A 9 -26.06 42.20 -67.10
CA ASP A 9 -26.63 41.59 -65.90
C ASP A 9 -26.08 40.17 -65.80
N ARG A 10 -25.29 39.91 -64.75
CA ARG A 10 -24.87 38.57 -64.36
C ARG A 10 -25.72 38.18 -63.15
N GLY A 11 -26.45 37.08 -63.28
CA GLY A 11 -27.20 36.48 -62.19
C GLY A 11 -26.25 35.95 -61.12
N ASP A 12 -26.15 36.67 -60.01
CA ASP A 12 -25.39 36.26 -58.82
C ASP A 12 -26.24 35.48 -57.80
N GLU A 13 -27.55 35.32 -58.01
CA GLU A 13 -28.42 34.61 -57.05
C GLU A 13 -28.07 33.11 -56.92
N GLY A 14 -27.63 32.46 -58.00
CA GLY A 14 -27.23 31.04 -57.98
C GLY A 14 -25.83 30.77 -57.41
N SER A 15 -24.90 31.72 -57.50
CA SER A 15 -23.52 31.53 -57.04
C SER A 15 -23.43 31.61 -55.51
N THR A 16 -24.16 32.53 -54.87
CA THR A 16 -24.25 32.61 -53.40
C THR A 16 -24.91 31.39 -52.78
N GLN A 17 -25.93 30.81 -53.41
CA GLN A 17 -26.56 29.57 -52.92
C GLN A 17 -25.62 28.37 -52.99
N ILE A 18 -24.85 28.23 -54.08
CA ILE A 18 -23.86 27.15 -54.23
C ILE A 18 -22.72 27.30 -53.21
N VAL A 19 -22.24 28.51 -52.97
CA VAL A 19 -21.18 28.78 -51.98
C VAL A 19 -21.68 28.52 -50.55
N MET A 20 -22.92 28.91 -50.21
CA MET A 20 -23.53 28.57 -48.92
C MET A 20 -23.72 27.06 -48.76
N LEU A 21 -24.20 26.36 -49.78
CA LEU A 21 -24.36 24.90 -49.76
C LEU A 21 -23.02 24.19 -49.59
N MET A 22 -21.97 24.59 -50.33
CA MET A 22 -20.63 24.04 -50.13
C MET A 22 -20.10 24.34 -48.72
N ALA A 23 -20.26 25.57 -48.22
CA ALA A 23 -19.84 25.92 -46.87
C ALA A 23 -20.57 25.08 -45.81
N CYS A 24 -21.89 24.90 -45.94
CA CYS A 24 -22.69 24.03 -45.07
C CYS A 24 -22.22 22.58 -45.13
N VAL A 25 -22.04 22.01 -46.32
CA VAL A 25 -21.56 20.63 -46.50
C VAL A 25 -20.16 20.46 -45.91
N CYS A 26 -19.26 21.44 -46.12
CA CYS A 26 -17.94 21.44 -45.52
C CYS A 26 -18.01 21.51 -43.98
N THR A 27 -18.86 22.37 -43.40
CA THR A 27 -19.01 22.44 -41.94
C THR A 27 -19.59 21.16 -41.36
N VAL A 28 -20.59 20.54 -42.01
CA VAL A 28 -21.17 19.27 -41.58
C VAL A 28 -20.12 18.17 -41.66
N ALA A 29 -19.40 18.07 -42.78
CA ALA A 29 -18.29 17.11 -42.94
C ALA A 29 -17.19 17.31 -41.88
N LEU A 30 -16.83 18.57 -41.57
CA LEU A 30 -15.87 18.88 -40.52
C LEU A 30 -16.38 18.42 -39.15
N THR A 31 -17.65 18.71 -38.81
CA THR A 31 -18.24 18.29 -37.53
C THR A 31 -18.33 16.78 -37.39
N VAL A 32 -18.70 16.06 -38.47
CA VAL A 32 -18.77 14.59 -38.48
C VAL A 32 -17.39 13.97 -38.26
N MET A 33 -16.31 14.58 -38.76
CA MET A 33 -14.95 14.09 -38.50
C MET A 33 -14.44 14.47 -37.10
N LEU A 34 -14.79 15.67 -36.60
CA LEU A 34 -14.24 16.19 -35.34
C LEU A 34 -14.90 15.60 -34.09
N VAL A 35 -16.18 15.20 -34.15
CA VAL A 35 -16.90 14.65 -32.98
C VAL A 35 -16.28 13.32 -32.49
N PRO A 36 -16.04 12.31 -33.35
CA PRO A 36 -15.38 11.07 -32.93
C PRO A 36 -13.96 11.28 -32.40
N LEU A 37 -13.22 12.22 -33.01
CA LEU A 37 -11.87 12.59 -32.55
C LEU A 37 -11.90 13.25 -31.17
N ALA A 38 -12.85 14.15 -30.93
CA ALA A 38 -13.04 14.79 -29.63
C ALA A 38 -13.41 13.77 -28.55
N TYR A 39 -14.32 12.84 -28.88
CA TYR A 39 -14.75 11.77 -27.97
C TYR A 39 -13.61 10.82 -27.60
N ALA A 40 -12.84 10.37 -28.60
CA ALA A 40 -11.65 9.54 -28.39
C ALA A 40 -10.58 10.24 -27.55
N ASN A 41 -10.40 11.55 -27.76
CA ASN A 41 -9.46 12.35 -26.98
C ASN A 41 -9.91 12.50 -25.52
N ASP A 42 -11.21 12.74 -25.29
CA ASP A 42 -11.80 12.87 -23.95
C ASP A 42 -11.68 11.58 -23.12
N MET A 43 -12.00 10.42 -23.72
CA MET A 43 -11.80 9.12 -23.06
C MET A 43 -10.32 8.87 -22.71
N ARG A 44 -9.39 9.26 -23.58
CA ARG A 44 -7.95 9.13 -23.31
C ARG A 44 -7.51 10.02 -22.15
N THR A 45 -8.00 11.27 -22.10
CA THR A 45 -7.72 12.19 -21.00
C THR A 45 -8.31 11.68 -19.67
N ARG A 46 -9.54 11.15 -19.68
CA ARG A 46 -10.14 10.48 -18.51
C ARG A 46 -9.31 9.27 -18.07
N ALA A 47 -8.96 8.39 -18.99
CA ALA A 47 -8.17 7.20 -18.70
C ALA A 47 -6.82 7.58 -18.06
N GLN A 48 -6.12 8.59 -18.59
CA GLN A 48 -4.87 9.05 -18.01
C GLN A 48 -5.06 9.62 -16.59
N SER A 49 -6.08 10.46 -16.39
CA SER A 49 -6.38 11.03 -15.07
C SER A 49 -6.72 9.95 -14.04
N GLY A 50 -7.49 8.93 -14.46
CA GLY A 50 -7.80 7.77 -13.64
C GLY A 50 -6.58 6.90 -13.36
N ALA A 51 -5.68 6.72 -14.34
CA ALA A 51 -4.42 5.99 -14.15
C ALA A 51 -3.54 6.68 -13.10
N ASP A 52 -3.36 7.99 -13.24
CA ASP A 52 -2.58 8.83 -12.33
C ASP A 52 -3.13 8.74 -10.89
N ALA A 53 -4.45 8.90 -10.74
CA ALA A 53 -5.13 8.77 -9.47
C ALA A 53 -4.96 7.35 -8.88
N ALA A 54 -5.15 6.31 -9.68
CA ALA A 54 -5.04 4.92 -9.24
C ALA A 54 -3.60 4.57 -8.84
N ALA A 55 -2.58 5.07 -9.55
CA ALA A 55 -1.17 4.90 -9.19
C ALA A 55 -0.84 5.60 -7.86
N ILE A 56 -1.29 6.83 -7.66
CA ILE A 56 -1.16 7.52 -6.37
C ILE A 56 -1.89 6.75 -5.26
N GLY A 57 -3.09 6.25 -5.56
CA GLY A 57 -3.90 5.43 -4.66
C GLY A 57 -3.20 4.13 -4.28
N ALA A 58 -2.49 3.49 -5.20
CA ALA A 58 -1.74 2.27 -4.94
C ALA A 58 -0.61 2.47 -3.91
N VAL A 59 0.14 3.57 -4.04
CA VAL A 59 1.28 3.87 -3.16
C VAL A 59 0.84 4.35 -1.77
N LYS A 60 -0.34 4.96 -1.67
CA LYS A 60 -0.85 5.60 -0.45
C LYS A 60 -0.80 4.72 0.81
N PRO A 61 -1.24 3.46 0.82
CA PRO A 61 -1.17 2.63 2.03
C PRO A 61 0.25 2.46 2.55
N LEU A 62 1.24 2.36 1.66
CA LEU A 62 2.64 2.24 2.06
C LEU A 62 3.15 3.56 2.61
N ARG A 63 2.83 4.70 1.97
CA ARG A 63 3.15 6.02 2.53
C ARG A 63 2.60 6.19 3.94
N ASP A 64 1.32 5.86 4.13
CA ASP A 64 0.64 6.06 5.40
C ASP A 64 1.27 5.17 6.50
N GLU A 65 1.72 3.97 6.15
CA GLU A 65 2.47 3.09 7.06
C GLU A 65 3.86 3.64 7.40
N VAL A 66 4.59 4.15 6.42
CA VAL A 66 5.91 4.75 6.61
C VAL A 66 5.81 6.02 7.48
N ILE A 67 4.76 6.82 7.29
CA ILE A 67 4.41 7.95 8.17
C ILE A 67 4.13 7.45 9.59
N ARG A 68 3.32 6.40 9.75
CA ARG A 68 2.99 5.84 11.06
C ARG A 68 4.26 5.43 11.80
N VAL A 69 5.19 4.76 11.14
CA VAL A 69 6.51 4.39 11.69
C VAL A 69 7.30 5.62 12.13
N ALA A 70 7.32 6.68 11.31
CA ALA A 70 7.96 7.96 11.68
C ALA A 70 7.33 8.58 12.95
N MET A 71 6.00 8.53 13.06
CA MET A 71 5.26 9.04 14.22
C MET A 71 5.54 8.27 15.51
N LEU A 72 6.10 7.06 15.41
CA LEU A 72 6.54 6.24 16.54
C LEU A 72 8.04 6.43 16.88
N GLY A 73 8.71 7.40 16.23
CA GLY A 73 10.15 7.65 16.46
C GLY A 73 11.07 6.65 15.76
N MET A 74 10.53 5.84 14.85
CA MET A 74 11.30 4.84 14.11
C MET A 74 11.73 5.38 12.74
N LEU A 75 12.86 4.87 12.22
CA LEU A 75 13.38 5.29 10.93
C LEU A 75 12.47 4.80 9.79
N PRO A 76 11.91 5.70 8.97
CA PRO A 76 10.94 5.32 7.96
C PRO A 76 11.55 4.56 6.76
N ASN A 77 12.88 4.69 6.57
CA ASN A 77 13.62 4.05 5.48
C ASN A 77 13.72 2.52 5.63
N ASP A 78 13.46 1.99 6.83
CA ASP A 78 13.52 0.55 7.11
C ASP A 78 12.22 -0.18 6.72
N VAL A 79 11.17 0.57 6.39
CA VAL A 79 9.89 0.04 5.95
C VAL A 79 9.93 -0.32 4.46
N GLY A 80 9.09 -1.25 4.03
CA GLY A 80 8.89 -1.55 2.62
C GLY A 80 7.51 -2.15 2.41
N LEU A 81 7.18 -2.51 1.16
CA LEU A 81 5.86 -3.02 0.79
C LEU A 81 5.42 -4.23 1.62
N TRP A 82 6.37 -5.04 2.11
CA TRP A 82 6.10 -6.17 3.01
C TRP A 82 5.41 -5.77 4.32
N ALA A 83 5.51 -4.51 4.77
CA ALA A 83 4.86 -4.04 5.98
C ALA A 83 3.32 -4.01 5.85
N ILE A 84 2.82 -3.78 4.63
CA ILE A 84 1.38 -3.72 4.33
C ILE A 84 0.89 -4.91 3.49
N ALA A 85 1.79 -5.60 2.81
CA ALA A 85 1.50 -6.74 1.95
C ALA A 85 2.57 -7.83 2.15
N PRO A 86 2.56 -8.52 3.30
CA PRO A 86 3.56 -9.52 3.65
C PRO A 86 3.53 -10.75 2.72
N ASN A 87 2.41 -10.98 2.01
CA ASN A 87 2.31 -11.97 0.95
C ASN A 87 1.68 -11.32 -0.29
N ILE A 88 2.49 -11.11 -1.33
CA ILE A 88 2.06 -10.49 -2.60
C ILE A 88 1.37 -11.49 -3.56
N GLU A 89 1.43 -12.78 -3.25
CA GLU A 89 0.86 -13.86 -4.06
C GLU A 89 -0.62 -14.12 -3.73
N VAL A 90 -1.14 -13.52 -2.65
CA VAL A 90 -2.57 -13.57 -2.32
C VAL A 90 -3.38 -12.86 -3.41
N GLY A 91 -4.63 -13.30 -3.61
CA GLY A 91 -5.59 -12.68 -4.53
C GLY A 91 -5.59 -11.15 -4.48
N GLN A 92 -5.68 -10.52 -5.65
CA GLN A 92 -5.43 -9.07 -5.82
C GLN A 92 -6.40 -8.22 -5.01
N ASP A 93 -7.66 -8.62 -4.96
CA ASP A 93 -8.74 -8.07 -4.14
C ASP A 93 -8.40 -8.02 -2.63
N LYS A 94 -7.45 -8.85 -2.19
CA LYS A 94 -7.03 -8.92 -0.78
C LYS A 94 -5.85 -8.00 -0.46
N LEU A 95 -5.12 -7.52 -1.45
CA LEU A 95 -3.94 -6.69 -1.26
C LEU A 95 -4.33 -5.22 -0.97
N PRO A 96 -3.92 -4.61 0.15
CA PRO A 96 -4.34 -3.25 0.53
C PRO A 96 -4.04 -2.18 -0.52
N TYR A 97 -2.88 -2.28 -1.18
CA TYR A 97 -2.47 -1.34 -2.23
C TYR A 97 -3.30 -1.51 -3.51
N HIS A 98 -3.71 -2.74 -3.84
CA HIS A 98 -4.56 -2.99 -5.01
C HIS A 98 -5.97 -2.46 -4.80
N ARG A 99 -6.59 -2.75 -3.65
CA ARG A 99 -7.91 -2.17 -3.29
C ARG A 99 -7.91 -0.65 -3.27
N SER A 100 -6.83 -0.06 -2.78
CA SER A 100 -6.67 1.40 -2.78
C SER A 100 -6.57 1.96 -4.19
N ALA A 101 -5.86 1.28 -5.10
CA ALA A 101 -5.83 1.65 -6.52
C ALA A 101 -7.21 1.58 -7.16
N GLU A 102 -7.98 0.50 -6.90
CA GLU A 102 -9.34 0.33 -7.41
C GLU A 102 -10.30 1.43 -6.91
N ASP A 103 -10.20 1.83 -5.64
CA ASP A 103 -11.01 2.92 -5.10
C ASP A 103 -10.70 4.26 -5.77
N TYR A 104 -9.42 4.55 -6.01
CA TYR A 104 -9.02 5.77 -6.70
C TYR A 104 -9.42 5.75 -8.18
N ALA A 105 -9.27 4.60 -8.87
CA ALA A 105 -9.72 4.44 -10.25
C ALA A 105 -11.24 4.69 -10.37
N ARG A 106 -12.02 4.03 -9.50
CA ARG A 106 -13.49 4.15 -9.49
C ARG A 106 -13.98 5.58 -9.25
N ARG A 107 -13.32 6.34 -8.37
CA ARG A 107 -13.64 7.76 -8.12
C ARG A 107 -13.31 8.68 -9.30
N ASN A 108 -12.59 8.19 -10.30
CA ASN A 108 -12.21 8.89 -11.51
C ASN A 108 -12.77 8.19 -12.76
N ASP A 109 -13.92 7.51 -12.63
CA ASP A 109 -14.63 6.85 -13.72
C ASP A 109 -13.76 5.90 -14.56
N THR A 110 -12.88 5.18 -13.88
CA THR A 110 -12.01 4.18 -14.49
C THR A 110 -12.01 2.87 -13.69
N VAL A 111 -11.57 1.80 -14.34
CA VAL A 111 -11.48 0.45 -13.79
C VAL A 111 -10.05 -0.06 -13.96
N VAL A 112 -9.46 -0.58 -12.89
CA VAL A 112 -8.14 -1.23 -12.94
C VAL A 112 -8.24 -2.50 -13.78
N THR A 113 -7.36 -2.66 -14.76
CA THR A 113 -7.42 -3.78 -15.73
C THR A 113 -6.43 -4.90 -15.44
N GLU A 114 -5.37 -4.62 -14.70
CA GLU A 114 -4.29 -5.56 -14.40
C GLU A 114 -3.91 -5.53 -12.92
N LYS A 115 -3.16 -6.56 -12.49
CA LYS A 115 -2.50 -6.54 -11.18
C LYS A 115 -1.64 -5.30 -11.06
N VAL A 116 -1.77 -4.59 -9.95
CA VAL A 116 -0.85 -3.49 -9.61
C VAL A 116 0.55 -4.08 -9.44
N LYS A 117 1.52 -3.52 -10.17
CA LYS A 117 2.90 -4.04 -10.26
C LYS A 117 3.84 -3.17 -9.41
N PRO A 118 4.25 -3.61 -8.22
CA PRO A 118 5.28 -2.91 -7.46
C PRO A 118 6.67 -3.17 -8.06
N SER A 119 7.55 -2.19 -7.89
CA SER A 119 8.96 -2.17 -8.31
C SER A 119 9.83 -1.41 -7.30
N GLY A 120 11.14 -1.52 -7.46
CA GLY A 120 12.17 -1.00 -6.58
C GLY A 120 12.45 -1.89 -5.37
N PRO A 121 13.59 -1.72 -4.68
CA PRO A 121 14.06 -2.62 -3.61
C PRO A 121 13.14 -2.68 -2.39
N LYS A 122 12.30 -1.66 -2.19
CA LYS A 122 11.33 -1.57 -1.08
C LYS A 122 9.88 -1.61 -1.56
N GLY A 123 9.63 -1.77 -2.86
CA GLY A 123 8.28 -1.74 -3.44
C GLY A 123 7.63 -0.34 -3.39
N TYR A 124 8.45 0.72 -3.47
CA TYR A 124 8.01 2.11 -3.38
C TYR A 124 7.42 2.64 -4.68
N THR A 125 7.70 1.97 -5.79
CA THR A 125 7.20 2.34 -7.11
C THR A 125 6.10 1.38 -7.50
N MET A 126 4.96 1.88 -7.96
CA MET A 126 3.82 1.05 -8.35
C MET A 126 3.26 1.49 -9.70
N LYS A 127 3.14 0.53 -10.61
CA LYS A 127 2.45 0.71 -11.90
C LYS A 127 1.02 0.21 -11.82
N VAL A 128 0.11 1.01 -12.36
CA VAL A 128 -1.31 0.69 -12.47
C VAL A 128 -1.75 0.91 -13.91
N SER A 129 -2.51 -0.05 -14.43
CA SER A 129 -3.19 0.06 -15.73
C SER A 129 -4.68 0.15 -15.51
N VAL A 130 -5.34 1.05 -16.21
CA VAL A 130 -6.78 1.27 -16.12
C VAL A 130 -7.41 1.37 -17.51
N ARG A 131 -8.73 1.23 -17.54
CA ARG A 131 -9.59 1.64 -18.65
C ARG A 131 -10.69 2.57 -18.17
N SER A 132 -11.24 3.37 -19.08
CA SER A 132 -12.46 4.14 -18.84
C SER A 132 -13.63 3.21 -18.45
N ALA A 133 -14.48 3.67 -17.53
CA ALA A 133 -15.70 2.97 -17.16
C ALA A 133 -16.72 3.03 -18.30
N ASP A 134 -16.76 4.17 -19.00
CA ASP A 134 -17.50 4.38 -20.24
C ASP A 134 -16.73 3.84 -21.46
N CYS A 135 -17.44 3.64 -22.56
CA CYS A 135 -16.84 3.27 -23.85
C CYS A 135 -17.40 4.09 -25.01
N GLN A 136 -16.76 3.92 -26.16
CA GLN A 136 -17.38 4.23 -27.44
C GLN A 136 -18.21 3.04 -27.89
N LEU A 137 -19.46 3.28 -28.32
CA LEU A 137 -20.33 2.24 -28.85
C LEU A 137 -20.03 1.97 -30.34
N LYS A 138 -20.37 0.77 -30.80
CA LYS A 138 -20.41 0.40 -32.21
C LYS A 138 -21.64 1.03 -32.87
N ASP A 139 -21.46 1.53 -34.09
CA ASP A 139 -22.57 1.94 -34.93
C ASP A 139 -23.34 0.70 -35.48
N GLU A 140 -24.58 0.87 -35.93
CA GLU A 140 -25.42 -0.26 -36.37
C GLU A 140 -24.80 -1.11 -37.50
N ASP A 141 -24.04 -0.47 -38.38
CA ASP A 141 -23.33 -1.08 -39.50
C ASP A 141 -22.07 -1.83 -39.07
N GLU A 142 -21.54 -1.53 -37.88
CA GLU A 142 -20.40 -2.21 -37.27
C GLU A 142 -20.81 -3.43 -36.44
N LEU A 143 -22.11 -3.62 -36.18
CA LEU A 143 -22.61 -4.75 -35.40
C LEU A 143 -22.51 -6.07 -36.19
N THR A 144 -21.85 -7.05 -35.60
CA THR A 144 -21.83 -8.43 -36.07
C THR A 144 -23.16 -9.15 -35.74
N ALA A 145 -23.36 -10.36 -36.28
CA ALA A 145 -24.50 -11.18 -35.91
C ALA A 145 -24.48 -11.59 -34.42
N GLU A 146 -23.29 -11.68 -33.82
CA GLU A 146 -23.12 -11.94 -32.39
C GLU A 146 -23.46 -10.72 -31.55
N ASP A 147 -22.95 -9.54 -31.94
CA ASP A 147 -23.27 -8.26 -31.28
C ASP A 147 -24.79 -8.03 -31.21
N ARG A 148 -25.52 -8.32 -32.30
CA ARG A 148 -26.99 -8.23 -32.31
C ARG A 148 -27.67 -9.22 -31.37
N ARG A 149 -27.11 -10.44 -31.20
CA ARG A 149 -27.62 -11.41 -30.22
C ARG A 149 -27.35 -10.94 -28.80
N ASP A 150 -26.19 -10.36 -28.54
CA ASP A 150 -25.81 -9.84 -27.23
C ASP A 150 -26.61 -8.60 -26.84
N LEU A 151 -26.89 -7.70 -27.79
CA LEU A 151 -27.86 -6.60 -27.61
C LEU A 151 -29.25 -7.12 -27.25
N ALA A 152 -29.78 -8.07 -28.03
CA ALA A 152 -31.10 -8.64 -27.78
C ALA A 152 -31.17 -9.38 -26.42
N ALA A 153 -30.07 -10.02 -26.00
CA ALA A 153 -29.98 -10.72 -24.73
C ALA A 153 -29.50 -9.85 -23.56
N ARG A 154 -29.23 -8.57 -23.79
CA ARG A 154 -28.65 -7.62 -22.83
C ARG A 154 -27.38 -8.13 -22.12
N ARG A 155 -26.45 -8.70 -22.89
CA ARG A 155 -25.14 -9.17 -22.40
C ARG A 155 -24.00 -8.39 -23.05
N ASN A 156 -22.86 -8.36 -22.37
CA ASN A 156 -21.64 -7.69 -22.87
C ASN A 156 -21.86 -6.21 -23.26
N LEU A 157 -22.83 -5.58 -22.60
CA LEU A 157 -23.17 -4.19 -22.85
C LEU A 157 -22.19 -3.27 -22.14
N CYS A 158 -22.05 -2.09 -22.71
CA CYS A 158 -21.29 -0.99 -22.15
C CYS A 158 -22.11 0.29 -22.27
N THR A 159 -21.91 1.20 -21.33
CA THR A 159 -22.54 2.51 -21.32
C THR A 159 -21.55 3.55 -21.82
N ASP A 160 -21.99 4.43 -22.71
CA ASP A 160 -21.18 5.55 -23.18
C ASP A 160 -21.24 6.74 -22.20
N SER A 161 -20.56 7.84 -22.51
CA SER A 161 -20.57 9.04 -21.65
C SER A 161 -21.88 9.83 -21.68
N THR A 162 -22.79 9.53 -22.61
CA THR A 162 -24.13 10.13 -22.68
C THR A 162 -25.17 9.34 -21.90
N GLY A 163 -24.82 8.12 -21.46
CA GLY A 163 -25.71 7.19 -20.76
C GLY A 163 -26.40 6.21 -21.69
N GLU A 164 -26.07 6.20 -22.98
CA GLU A 164 -26.57 5.22 -23.94
C GLU A 164 -25.87 3.87 -23.72
N GLU A 165 -26.64 2.79 -23.81
CA GLU A 165 -26.16 1.43 -23.57
C GLU A 165 -26.13 0.66 -24.90
N GLY A 166 -24.99 0.04 -25.21
CA GLY A 166 -24.82 -0.71 -26.45
C GLY A 166 -23.60 -1.62 -26.41
N ILE A 167 -23.13 -2.03 -27.59
CA ILE A 167 -21.92 -2.84 -27.71
C ILE A 167 -20.70 -1.94 -27.77
N GLY A 168 -19.77 -2.14 -26.85
CA GLY A 168 -18.51 -1.39 -26.83
C GLY A 168 -17.66 -1.67 -28.07
N LYS A 169 -17.24 -0.59 -28.73
CA LYS A 169 -16.23 -0.56 -29.80
C LYS A 169 -14.83 -0.42 -29.23
N SER A 170 -14.64 0.54 -28.32
CA SER A 170 -13.33 0.84 -27.73
C SER A 170 -13.46 1.45 -26.34
N TYR A 171 -12.39 1.34 -25.55
CA TYR A 171 -12.25 1.97 -24.23
C TYR A 171 -11.03 2.89 -24.25
N GLY A 172 -11.07 3.98 -23.51
CA GLY A 172 -9.86 4.72 -23.18
C GLY A 172 -8.99 3.87 -22.26
N THR A 173 -7.73 3.63 -22.60
CA THR A 173 -6.80 2.89 -21.75
C THR A 173 -5.58 3.74 -21.42
N ALA A 174 -5.06 3.58 -20.22
CA ALA A 174 -3.85 4.27 -19.77
C ALA A 174 -3.15 3.50 -18.66
N SER A 175 -1.87 3.81 -18.49
CA SER A 175 -1.07 3.35 -17.36
C SER A 175 -0.35 4.53 -16.74
N ALA A 176 -0.15 4.46 -15.43
CA ALA A 176 0.65 5.42 -14.71
C ALA A 176 1.51 4.71 -13.66
N ILE A 177 2.60 5.38 -13.29
CA ILE A 177 3.56 4.88 -12.30
C ILE A 177 3.70 5.96 -11.23
N ALA A 178 3.55 5.56 -9.98
CA ALA A 178 3.76 6.43 -8.85
C ALA A 178 4.86 5.89 -7.94
N GLU A 179 5.66 6.78 -7.37
CA GLU A 179 6.76 6.48 -6.47
C GLU A 179 6.55 7.18 -5.12
N LEU A 180 6.76 6.44 -4.03
CA LEU A 180 6.92 6.99 -2.69
C LEU A 180 8.33 7.55 -2.50
N GLN A 181 8.42 8.86 -2.28
CA GLN A 181 9.66 9.55 -1.97
C GLN A 181 9.73 9.85 -0.47
N LEU A 182 10.74 9.27 0.18
CA LEU A 182 11.02 9.51 1.59
C LEU A 182 11.96 10.69 1.77
N PRO A 183 11.70 11.57 2.74
CA PRO A 183 12.68 12.57 3.14
C PRO A 183 13.88 11.89 3.82
N PRO A 184 15.09 12.46 3.77
CA PRO A 184 16.18 12.05 4.64
C PRO A 184 15.74 12.18 6.10
N CYS A 185 15.68 11.05 6.79
CA CYS A 185 15.34 10.97 8.21
C CYS A 185 16.56 10.53 9.02
N ARG A 186 16.76 11.15 10.17
CA ARG A 186 17.83 10.82 11.12
C ARG A 186 17.31 10.88 12.55
N GLY A 187 17.80 9.95 13.36
CA GLY A 187 17.74 10.07 14.80
C GLY A 187 18.70 11.16 15.30
N VAL A 188 18.29 11.95 16.28
CA VAL A 188 19.15 12.89 17.01
C VAL A 188 19.23 12.45 18.45
N THR A 189 20.45 12.28 18.92
CA THR A 189 20.81 12.11 20.34
C THR A 189 21.40 13.41 20.86
N TYR A 190 21.26 13.64 22.17
CA TYR A 190 21.76 14.81 22.87
C TYR A 190 22.59 14.30 24.05
N PRO A 191 23.74 14.90 24.34
CA PRO A 191 24.49 14.55 25.52
C PRO A 191 23.71 15.01 26.75
N VAL A 192 23.10 14.08 27.48
CA VAL A 192 22.52 14.34 28.80
C VAL A 192 23.60 14.02 29.84
N PRO A 193 23.87 14.85 30.85
CA PRO A 193 24.84 14.52 31.89
C PRO A 193 24.46 13.20 32.59
N GLY A 194 25.26 12.15 32.39
CA GLY A 194 24.98 10.79 32.87
C GLY A 194 24.39 9.83 31.84
N ASP A 195 24.16 10.28 30.61
CA ASP A 195 23.75 9.50 29.43
C ASP A 195 24.85 9.66 28.36
N ASP A 196 25.57 8.59 28.07
CA ASP A 196 26.63 8.57 27.05
C ASP A 196 26.06 8.48 25.62
N GLY A 197 24.75 8.67 25.44
CA GLY A 197 24.06 8.52 24.16
C GLY A 197 23.88 7.05 23.76
N HIS A 198 24.29 6.14 24.65
CA HIS A 198 24.01 4.72 24.59
C HIS A 198 23.02 4.43 25.72
N GLY A 199 21.81 3.96 25.38
CA GLY A 199 20.87 3.55 26.43
C GLY A 199 21.42 2.31 27.12
N GLY A 200 22.19 2.47 28.21
CA GLY A 200 22.75 1.43 29.11
C GLY A 200 23.68 0.37 28.50
N ASP A 201 23.50 0.05 27.23
CA ASP A 201 23.83 -1.24 26.62
C ASP A 201 24.37 -1.04 25.17
N GLY A 202 24.79 0.17 24.80
CA GLY A 202 25.40 0.46 23.50
C GLY A 202 24.43 0.81 22.35
N VAL A 203 23.11 0.78 22.57
CA VAL A 203 22.13 1.14 21.53
C VAL A 203 21.90 2.65 21.47
N VAL A 204 22.01 3.20 20.27
CA VAL A 204 21.63 4.58 19.97
C VAL A 204 20.10 4.68 20.03
N MET A 205 19.58 5.08 21.19
CA MET A 205 18.19 5.51 21.35
C MET A 205 18.14 7.00 21.01
N PHE A 206 17.59 7.35 19.85
CA PHE A 206 17.46 8.76 19.47
C PHE A 206 16.38 9.43 20.33
N HIS A 207 16.69 10.59 20.93
CA HIS A 207 15.68 11.37 21.67
C HIS A 207 14.74 12.13 20.73
N GLU A 208 15.15 12.37 19.49
CA GLU A 208 14.31 12.95 18.45
C GLU A 208 14.45 12.19 17.13
N LEU A 209 13.34 12.08 16.38
CA LEU A 209 13.38 11.74 14.97
C LEU A 209 13.16 13.00 14.16
N ARG A 210 14.10 13.29 13.26
CA ARG A 210 14.00 14.42 12.32
C ARG A 210 13.99 13.94 10.88
N CYS A 211 13.10 14.50 10.08
CA CYS A 211 13.03 14.27 8.64
C CYS A 211 13.04 15.62 7.92
N ASP A 212 13.98 15.86 7.00
CA ASP A 212 14.25 17.20 6.44
C ASP A 212 14.37 18.28 7.54
N ASP A 213 15.08 17.94 8.62
CA ASP A 213 15.26 18.75 9.85
C ASP A 213 13.97 19.11 10.63
N ILE A 214 12.81 18.66 10.17
CA ILE A 214 11.54 18.77 10.90
C ILE A 214 11.48 17.70 11.99
N LYS A 215 11.23 18.12 13.24
CA LYS A 215 10.99 17.20 14.35
C LYS A 215 9.67 16.46 14.15
N ILE A 216 9.75 15.17 13.83
CA ILE A 216 8.57 14.32 13.68
C ILE A 216 8.14 13.76 15.03
N TRP A 217 9.12 13.31 15.80
CA TRP A 217 8.93 12.65 17.08
C TRP A 217 10.02 13.09 18.06
N THR A 218 9.67 13.07 19.34
CA THR A 218 10.57 13.30 20.48
C THR A 218 10.27 12.28 21.57
N SER A 219 11.13 12.14 22.58
CA SER A 219 10.84 11.31 23.77
C SER A 219 9.50 11.66 24.45
N GLY A 220 9.01 12.90 24.32
CA GLY A 220 7.68 13.31 24.76
C GLY A 220 6.54 13.00 23.77
N GLY A 221 6.79 12.20 22.74
CA GLY A 221 5.84 11.78 21.71
C GLY A 221 5.93 12.53 20.38
N TYR A 222 4.96 12.25 19.52
CA TYR A 222 4.75 12.84 18.20
C TYR A 222 4.61 14.37 18.25
N ARG A 223 5.18 15.08 17.26
CA ARG A 223 5.24 16.55 17.21
C ARG A 223 4.81 17.18 15.89
N ALA A 224 4.96 16.49 14.76
CA ALA A 224 4.59 17.08 13.48
C ALA A 224 3.06 17.20 13.34
N SER A 225 2.56 17.96 12.36
CA SER A 225 1.13 17.91 12.00
C SER A 225 0.91 16.89 10.88
N ARG A 226 -0.33 16.42 10.74
CA ARG A 226 -0.71 15.54 9.61
C ARG A 226 -0.38 16.17 8.25
N THR A 227 -0.58 17.47 8.11
CA THR A 227 -0.28 18.23 6.88
C THR A 227 1.21 18.29 6.61
N THR A 228 2.03 18.48 7.65
CA THR A 228 3.49 18.47 7.55
C THR A 228 3.99 17.11 7.09
N LEU A 229 3.48 16.02 7.67
CA LEU A 229 3.84 14.66 7.28
C LEU A 229 3.52 14.36 5.81
N LEU A 230 2.31 14.70 5.35
CA LEU A 230 1.95 14.48 3.94
C LEU A 230 2.82 15.29 2.96
N ARG A 231 3.35 16.46 3.39
CA ARG A 231 4.25 17.26 2.56
C ARG A 231 5.66 16.68 2.52
N LEU A 232 6.10 16.00 3.58
CA LEU A 232 7.41 15.38 3.67
C LEU A 232 7.46 14.05 2.91
N PHE A 233 6.50 13.16 3.19
CA PHE A 233 6.40 11.83 2.58
C PHE A 233 5.59 11.92 1.28
N LYS A 234 6.28 12.22 0.18
CA LYS A 234 5.65 12.60 -1.09
C LYS A 234 5.35 11.36 -1.93
N ILE A 235 4.26 11.42 -2.68
CA ILE A 235 4.01 10.50 -3.79
C ILE A 235 4.16 11.31 -5.08
N ARG A 236 4.95 10.81 -6.03
CA ARG A 236 5.14 11.46 -7.33
C ARG A 236 4.81 10.51 -8.45
N LEU A 237 4.22 11.04 -9.52
CA LEU A 237 4.16 10.33 -10.78
C LEU A 237 5.56 10.32 -11.41
N VAL A 238 5.96 9.17 -11.93
CA VAL A 238 7.27 8.95 -12.56
C VAL A 238 7.09 8.31 -13.93
N ALA A 239 8.07 8.48 -14.81
CA ALA A 239 8.01 8.00 -16.19
C ALA A 239 8.43 6.54 -16.34
N GLU A 240 9.29 6.04 -15.46
CA GLU A 240 9.94 4.74 -15.61
C GLU A 240 9.61 3.80 -14.44
N GLU A 241 9.51 2.51 -14.76
CA GLU A 241 9.41 1.46 -13.76
C GLU A 241 10.78 1.23 -13.13
N GLY A 242 10.81 1.01 -11.82
CA GLY A 242 12.03 0.54 -11.17
C GLY A 242 12.32 -0.92 -11.50
N GLU A 243 13.44 -1.43 -11.00
CA GLU A 243 13.71 -2.88 -11.02
C GLU A 243 12.55 -3.67 -10.42
N LYS A 244 12.33 -4.90 -10.90
CA LYS A 244 11.25 -5.75 -10.40
C LYS A 244 11.33 -5.87 -8.88
N TYR A 245 10.21 -5.67 -8.19
CA TYR A 245 10.16 -5.89 -6.75
C TYR A 245 10.24 -7.39 -6.48
N GLU A 246 11.36 -7.83 -5.90
CA GLU A 246 11.61 -9.24 -5.55
C GLU A 246 11.06 -9.62 -4.16
N GLY A 247 10.27 -8.76 -3.52
CA GLY A 247 9.81 -8.98 -2.16
C GLY A 247 10.71 -8.31 -1.13
N ARG A 248 10.67 -8.80 0.12
CA ARG A 248 11.54 -8.31 1.19
C ARG A 248 13.02 -8.52 0.79
N PRO A 249 13.94 -7.58 1.08
CA PRO A 249 15.37 -7.78 0.89
C PRO A 249 15.81 -9.11 1.51
N VAL A 250 16.38 -9.98 0.68
CA VAL A 250 16.94 -11.27 1.14
C VAL A 250 18.17 -10.95 1.97
N ILE A 251 18.05 -11.11 3.28
CA ILE A 251 19.21 -11.12 4.18
C ILE A 251 19.93 -12.45 3.92
N PRO A 252 21.27 -12.46 3.72
CA PRO A 252 22.01 -13.71 3.48
C PRO A 252 21.68 -14.75 4.56
N GLY A 253 21.04 -15.85 4.17
CA GLY A 253 20.60 -16.92 5.07
C GLY A 253 19.09 -17.25 5.09
N GLY A 254 18.25 -16.60 4.26
CA GLY A 254 16.82 -16.92 4.18
C GLY A 254 16.32 -17.04 2.75
N GLU A 255 16.32 -18.25 2.20
CA GLU A 255 15.51 -18.55 1.00
C GLU A 255 14.01 -18.42 1.34
N GLY A 256 13.24 -18.02 0.33
CA GLY A 256 11.88 -17.50 0.41
C GLY A 256 10.91 -18.29 1.29
N PHE A 257 9.99 -17.53 1.89
CA PHE A 257 8.91 -18.05 2.73
C PHE A 257 8.01 -19.03 1.94
N SER A 258 8.20 -20.33 2.17
CA SER A 258 7.27 -21.37 1.72
C SER A 258 5.85 -21.12 2.24
N GLN A 259 4.88 -21.23 1.32
CA GLN A 259 3.45 -21.32 1.58
C GLN A 259 3.09 -22.75 2.01
N GLN A 260 3.26 -23.08 3.29
CA GLN A 260 2.50 -24.13 3.98
C GLN A 260 3.01 -24.21 5.42
N LEU A 261 2.41 -23.40 6.28
CA LEU A 261 2.39 -23.68 7.71
C LEU A 261 0.93 -23.98 8.05
N PRO A 262 0.65 -24.96 8.93
CA PRO A 262 -0.71 -25.39 9.23
C PRO A 262 -1.59 -24.22 9.67
N ASP A 263 -2.87 -24.28 9.29
CA ASP A 263 -3.87 -23.25 9.58
C ASP A 263 -3.88 -22.94 11.09
N ALA A 264 -3.68 -21.68 11.45
CA ALA A 264 -3.68 -21.20 12.83
C ALA A 264 -5.02 -21.46 13.57
N SER A 265 -6.10 -21.80 12.84
CA SER A 265 -7.34 -22.33 13.42
C SER A 265 -7.17 -23.65 14.19
N THR A 266 -6.01 -24.31 14.06
CA THR A 266 -5.70 -25.60 14.70
C THR A 266 -4.96 -25.49 16.04
N CYS A 267 -4.52 -24.29 16.46
CA CYS A 267 -3.83 -24.14 17.74
C CYS A 267 -4.81 -24.36 18.92
N PRO A 268 -4.68 -25.48 19.66
CA PRO A 268 -5.72 -25.91 20.59
C PRO A 268 -5.74 -25.06 21.86
N GLU A 269 -6.93 -24.90 22.44
CA GLU A 269 -7.11 -24.29 23.75
C GLU A 269 -6.73 -25.24 24.89
N GLY A 270 -6.36 -24.66 26.04
CA GLY A 270 -6.06 -25.43 27.24
C GLY A 270 -5.08 -24.72 28.16
N GLY A 271 -5.05 -25.15 29.42
CA GLY A 271 -4.09 -24.65 30.41
C GLY A 271 -2.65 -25.10 30.14
N PRO A 272 -1.67 -24.53 30.85
CA PRO A 272 -0.27 -24.96 30.78
C PRO A 272 -0.12 -26.46 31.02
N MET A 273 0.64 -27.13 30.14
CA MET A 273 0.84 -28.57 30.24
C MET A 273 2.18 -29.03 29.66
N GLY A 274 2.58 -30.24 30.05
CA GLY A 274 3.81 -30.87 29.60
C GLY A 274 5.07 -30.29 30.24
N PRO A 275 6.27 -30.78 29.85
CA PRO A 275 7.54 -30.45 30.50
C PRO A 275 7.96 -28.98 30.34
N GLU A 276 7.38 -28.27 29.38
CA GLU A 276 7.68 -26.85 29.12
C GLU A 276 6.71 -25.89 29.83
N ASN A 277 5.66 -26.41 30.49
CA ASN A 277 4.62 -25.67 31.20
C ASN A 277 4.06 -24.44 30.44
N ILE A 278 3.80 -24.63 29.14
CA ILE A 278 3.15 -23.65 28.26
C ILE A 278 1.81 -24.19 27.76
N THR A 279 0.89 -23.29 27.42
CA THR A 279 -0.42 -23.65 26.85
C THR A 279 -0.24 -24.32 25.48
N PRO A 280 -1.16 -25.20 25.05
CA PRO A 280 -1.09 -25.81 23.73
C PRO A 280 -1.11 -24.77 22.60
N ARG A 281 -1.88 -23.68 22.78
CA ARG A 281 -1.90 -22.54 21.87
C ARG A 281 -0.53 -21.86 21.78
N MET A 282 0.11 -21.54 22.90
CA MET A 282 1.42 -20.88 22.89
C MET A 282 2.49 -21.80 22.29
N ARG A 283 2.42 -23.10 22.55
CA ARG A 283 3.29 -24.11 21.93
C ARG A 283 3.17 -24.10 20.40
N CYS A 284 1.94 -24.14 19.91
CA CYS A 284 1.63 -24.08 18.48
C CYS A 284 2.17 -22.77 17.85
N VAL A 285 1.84 -21.61 18.43
CA VAL A 285 2.32 -20.30 17.94
C VAL A 285 3.85 -20.20 17.96
N ARG A 286 4.49 -20.68 19.03
CA ARG A 286 5.94 -20.73 19.15
C ARG A 286 6.57 -21.58 18.06
N ASP A 287 6.04 -22.78 17.83
CA ASP A 287 6.60 -23.72 16.86
C ASP A 287 6.44 -23.18 15.43
N LEU A 288 5.30 -22.55 15.12
CA LEU A 288 5.06 -21.83 13.86
C LEU A 288 6.09 -20.71 13.65
N ILE A 289 6.32 -19.87 14.65
CA ILE A 289 7.29 -18.76 14.54
C ILE A 289 8.73 -19.28 14.44
N ARG A 290 9.08 -20.28 15.25
CA ARG A 290 10.41 -20.92 15.20
C ARG A 290 10.69 -21.50 13.82
N GLU A 291 9.72 -22.21 13.26
CA GLU A 291 9.82 -22.82 11.94
C GLU A 291 9.92 -21.76 10.85
N LYS A 292 9.07 -20.73 10.92
CA LYS A 292 8.95 -19.69 9.90
C LYS A 292 10.12 -18.71 9.86
N PHE A 293 10.62 -18.30 11.02
CA PHE A 293 11.54 -17.17 11.15
C PHE A 293 12.95 -17.57 11.61
N LYS A 294 13.15 -18.85 11.95
CA LYS A 294 14.45 -19.39 12.40
C LYS A 294 15.09 -18.49 13.48
N VAL A 295 14.32 -18.21 14.53
CA VAL A 295 14.67 -17.24 15.58
C VAL A 295 16.09 -17.50 16.12
N PRO A 296 17.02 -16.54 15.97
CA PRO A 296 18.46 -16.82 16.04
C PRO A 296 19.03 -16.91 17.46
N LYS A 297 18.39 -16.29 18.46
CA LYS A 297 18.92 -16.20 19.83
C LYS A 297 18.10 -17.02 20.84
N GLY A 298 17.27 -17.92 20.35
CA GLY A 298 16.42 -18.77 21.17
C GLY A 298 15.05 -18.16 21.48
N ILE A 299 14.21 -18.94 22.18
CA ILE A 299 12.84 -18.56 22.51
C ILE A 299 12.60 -18.86 23.99
N GLY A 300 12.33 -17.82 24.78
CA GLY A 300 12.07 -17.94 26.22
C GLY A 300 10.59 -17.91 26.52
N CYS A 301 10.01 -19.01 27.01
CA CYS A 301 8.57 -19.08 27.31
C CYS A 301 8.31 -19.11 28.82
N TYR A 302 7.80 -20.21 29.37
CA TYR A 302 7.46 -20.28 30.79
C TYR A 302 8.64 -19.98 31.72
N ARG A 303 8.40 -19.13 32.71
CA ARG A 303 9.29 -18.87 33.85
C ARG A 303 8.44 -18.39 35.03
N SER A 304 8.63 -19.00 36.20
CA SER A 304 7.85 -18.70 37.42
C SER A 304 8.02 -17.25 37.89
N ASN A 305 9.21 -16.69 37.71
CA ASN A 305 9.54 -15.30 38.03
C ASN A 305 9.42 -14.37 36.81
N GLY A 306 8.70 -14.79 35.77
CA GLY A 306 8.71 -14.17 34.45
C GLY A 306 7.88 -12.91 34.25
N GLY A 307 7.45 -12.27 35.34
CA GLY A 307 6.58 -11.12 35.30
C GLY A 307 7.08 -9.99 36.20
N ILE A 308 6.41 -8.84 36.06
CA ILE A 308 6.50 -7.74 37.01
C ILE A 308 6.00 -8.27 38.37
N PRO A 309 6.49 -7.81 39.54
CA PRO A 309 5.84 -8.11 40.81
C PRO A 309 4.35 -7.76 40.75
N GLY A 310 3.48 -8.77 40.73
CA GLY A 310 2.03 -8.60 40.53
C GLY A 310 1.43 -9.19 39.24
N GLY A 311 2.21 -9.73 38.30
CA GLY A 311 1.69 -10.54 37.19
C GLY A 311 2.34 -10.34 35.83
N GLY A 312 2.15 -11.34 34.97
CA GLY A 312 2.61 -11.41 33.58
C GLY A 312 2.19 -12.75 32.95
N GLU A 313 2.40 -12.89 31.65
CA GLU A 313 1.87 -14.01 30.87
C GLU A 313 2.81 -15.23 30.84
N HIS A 314 4.10 -15.02 31.14
CA HIS A 314 5.09 -16.11 31.22
C HIS A 314 4.81 -17.11 32.35
N PRO A 315 4.49 -16.69 33.60
CA PRO A 315 4.11 -17.63 34.66
C PRO A 315 2.80 -18.39 34.37
N LEU A 316 1.95 -17.85 33.47
CA LEU A 316 0.71 -18.48 33.03
C LEU A 316 0.92 -19.41 31.83
N GLY A 317 2.18 -19.60 31.38
CA GLY A 317 2.51 -20.44 30.24
C GLY A 317 1.96 -19.94 28.89
N ARG A 318 1.49 -18.69 28.82
CA ARG A 318 0.81 -18.13 27.64
C ARG A 318 1.62 -17.08 26.90
N ALA A 319 2.92 -16.98 27.18
CA ALA A 319 3.83 -16.08 26.48
C ALA A 319 5.18 -16.70 26.12
N CYS A 320 5.76 -16.17 25.05
CA CYS A 320 7.13 -16.41 24.65
C CYS A 320 7.80 -15.12 24.15
N ASP A 321 9.08 -14.98 24.48
CA ASP A 321 10.02 -13.98 23.97
C ASP A 321 10.83 -14.60 22.83
N PHE A 322 10.67 -14.07 21.62
CA PHE A 322 11.38 -14.50 20.42
C PHE A 322 12.62 -13.63 20.22
N MET A 323 13.76 -14.11 20.70
CA MET A 323 14.99 -13.33 20.78
C MET A 323 15.60 -13.14 19.39
N ILE A 324 15.66 -11.88 18.93
CA ILE A 324 16.21 -11.51 17.62
C ILE A 324 17.67 -11.05 17.72
N SER A 325 18.09 -10.54 18.87
CA SER A 325 19.45 -10.07 19.13
C SER A 325 19.88 -10.39 20.56
N GLY A 326 21.13 -10.07 20.89
CA GLY A 326 21.62 -10.08 22.27
C GLY A 326 21.18 -8.85 23.06
N PRO A 327 21.60 -8.74 24.34
CA PRO A 327 21.20 -7.65 25.23
C PRO A 327 21.70 -6.27 24.76
N ASN A 328 22.73 -6.22 23.92
CA ASN A 328 23.25 -4.98 23.34
C ASN A 328 22.39 -4.43 22.17
N GLY A 329 21.20 -5.00 21.96
CA GLY A 329 20.22 -4.60 20.96
C GLY A 329 20.46 -5.10 19.53
N PRO A 330 19.48 -4.86 18.63
CA PRO A 330 19.49 -5.40 17.29
C PRO A 330 20.26 -4.53 16.30
N THR A 331 21.00 -5.18 15.41
CA THR A 331 21.41 -4.62 14.11
C THR A 331 20.18 -4.34 13.22
N GLY A 332 20.35 -3.60 12.12
CA GLY A 332 19.27 -3.38 11.14
C GLY A 332 18.59 -4.68 10.67
N PRO A 333 19.36 -5.68 10.20
CA PRO A 333 18.84 -7.02 9.87
C PRO A 333 18.03 -7.70 10.97
N GLU A 334 18.48 -7.61 12.22
CA GLU A 334 17.79 -8.21 13.37
C GLU A 334 16.50 -7.44 13.68
N ALA A 335 16.51 -6.11 13.57
CA ALA A 335 15.32 -5.28 13.73
C ALA A 335 14.26 -5.61 12.66
N ASP A 336 14.68 -5.79 11.40
CA ASP A 336 13.79 -6.22 10.33
C ASP A 336 13.15 -7.60 10.63
N LEU A 337 13.91 -8.53 11.23
CA LEU A 337 13.38 -9.81 11.67
C LEU A 337 12.31 -9.64 12.75
N GLY A 338 12.54 -8.77 13.74
CA GLY A 338 11.55 -8.47 14.77
C GLY A 338 10.28 -7.83 14.21
N PHE A 339 10.40 -6.91 13.25
CA PHE A 339 9.23 -6.38 12.52
C PHE A 339 8.50 -7.47 11.75
N ALA A 340 9.21 -8.41 11.11
CA ALA A 340 8.58 -9.50 10.39
C ALA A 340 7.80 -10.46 11.30
N ILE A 341 8.37 -10.82 12.46
CA ILE A 341 7.69 -11.67 13.46
C ILE A 341 6.46 -10.94 14.02
N SER A 342 6.62 -9.69 14.47
CA SER A 342 5.53 -8.90 15.07
C SER A 342 4.40 -8.59 14.08
N ASN A 343 4.70 -8.25 12.83
CA ASN A 343 3.69 -8.01 11.80
C ASN A 343 2.97 -9.30 11.37
N TRP A 344 3.68 -10.43 11.31
CA TRP A 344 3.02 -11.71 11.04
C TRP A 344 2.06 -12.10 12.17
N ALA A 345 2.48 -11.93 13.42
CA ALA A 345 1.62 -12.17 14.57
C ALA A 345 0.43 -11.20 14.60
N TYR A 346 0.64 -9.92 14.25
CA TYR A 346 -0.42 -8.91 14.11
C TYR A 346 -1.44 -9.32 13.03
N ALA A 347 -0.98 -9.68 11.83
CA ALA A 347 -1.83 -10.04 10.70
C ALA A 347 -2.62 -11.33 10.94
N ASN A 348 -2.12 -12.21 11.80
CA ASN A 348 -2.76 -13.48 12.16
C ASN A 348 -3.38 -13.46 13.57
N ALA A 349 -3.50 -12.28 14.19
CA ALA A 349 -3.79 -12.16 15.62
C ALA A 349 -5.08 -12.87 16.05
N GLN A 350 -6.15 -12.73 15.27
CA GLN A 350 -7.43 -13.40 15.53
C GLN A 350 -7.31 -14.93 15.41
N LYS A 351 -6.59 -15.43 14.40
CA LYS A 351 -6.46 -16.87 14.15
C LYS A 351 -5.59 -17.56 15.19
N LEU A 352 -4.50 -16.90 15.60
CA LEU A 352 -3.55 -17.42 16.58
C LEU A 352 -4.05 -17.26 18.03
N GLY A 353 -5.19 -16.59 18.24
CA GLY A 353 -5.67 -16.23 19.57
C GLY A 353 -4.69 -15.35 20.33
N ILE A 354 -4.13 -14.33 19.67
CA ILE A 354 -3.18 -13.41 20.32
C ILE A 354 -3.92 -12.53 21.35
N TYR A 355 -3.37 -12.47 22.55
CA TYR A 355 -3.83 -11.56 23.59
C TYR A 355 -3.16 -10.19 23.47
N TYR A 356 -1.83 -10.18 23.29
CA TYR A 356 -1.08 -8.99 22.90
C TYR A 356 0.30 -9.32 22.31
N ILE A 357 0.88 -8.34 21.62
CA ILE A 357 2.25 -8.38 21.09
C ILE A 357 2.98 -7.17 21.63
N ILE A 358 4.23 -7.34 22.05
CA ILE A 358 5.12 -6.24 22.39
C ILE A 358 6.36 -6.31 21.51
N TYR A 359 6.72 -5.19 20.90
CA TYR A 359 7.98 -5.05 20.19
C TYR A 359 8.41 -3.58 20.17
N ARG A 360 9.70 -3.32 20.42
CA ARG A 360 10.33 -1.99 20.43
C ARG A 360 9.51 -0.95 21.21
N GLN A 361 9.21 -1.27 22.46
CA GLN A 361 8.50 -0.40 23.42
C GLN A 361 7.07 -0.06 23.02
N HIS A 362 6.45 -0.87 22.16
CA HIS A 362 5.06 -0.71 21.77
C HIS A 362 4.30 -2.00 22.02
N ILE A 363 3.05 -1.86 22.43
CA ILE A 363 2.13 -2.96 22.66
C ILE A 363 0.95 -2.87 21.69
N TYR A 364 0.61 -3.99 21.08
CA TYR A 364 -0.61 -4.15 20.30
C TYR A 364 -1.54 -5.17 20.99
N ASN A 365 -2.81 -4.82 21.11
CA ASN A 365 -3.85 -5.71 21.65
C ASN A 365 -4.97 -5.84 20.63
N PRO A 366 -5.34 -7.06 20.18
CA PRO A 366 -6.45 -7.24 19.24
C PRO A 366 -7.79 -6.71 19.76
N GLN A 367 -8.03 -6.81 21.07
CA GLN A 367 -9.24 -6.24 21.71
C GLN A 367 -9.31 -4.71 21.61
N ARG A 368 -8.16 -4.06 21.41
CA ARG A 368 -8.03 -2.60 21.23
C ARG A 368 -7.49 -2.27 19.84
N HIS A 369 -7.84 -3.08 18.84
CA HIS A 369 -7.34 -2.95 17.47
C HIS A 369 -7.51 -1.52 16.91
N ALA A 370 -8.62 -0.84 17.23
CA ALA A 370 -8.88 0.53 16.78
C ALA A 370 -7.81 1.55 17.23
N GLU A 371 -7.08 1.26 18.31
CA GLU A 371 -5.99 2.10 18.83
C GLU A 371 -4.64 1.73 18.22
N GLY A 372 -4.53 0.61 17.52
CA GLY A 372 -3.29 0.11 16.92
C GLY A 372 -2.20 -0.21 17.94
N TRP A 373 -0.95 -0.01 17.53
CA TRP A 373 0.23 -0.10 18.41
C TRP A 373 0.28 1.11 19.34
N ARG A 374 0.37 0.86 20.64
CA ARG A 374 0.39 1.90 21.67
C ARG A 374 1.76 1.94 22.32
N PRO A 375 2.29 3.13 22.66
CA PRO A 375 3.55 3.22 23.38
C PRO A 375 3.42 2.61 24.79
N MET A 376 4.52 2.05 25.28
CA MET A 376 4.70 1.61 26.65
C MET A 376 5.54 2.62 27.43
N GLU A 377 5.45 2.60 28.77
CA GLU A 377 6.42 3.33 29.57
C GLU A 377 7.84 2.79 29.33
N ASP A 378 8.82 3.66 29.50
CA ASP A 378 10.22 3.24 29.54
C ASP A 378 10.48 2.45 30.82
N ARG A 379 10.92 1.19 30.65
CA ARG A 379 11.17 0.25 31.73
C ARG A 379 12.64 0.16 32.12
N GLY A 380 13.52 0.93 31.46
CA GLY A 380 14.90 1.13 31.88
C GLY A 380 15.96 0.23 31.23
N SER A 381 15.61 -0.63 30.27
CA SER A 381 16.59 -1.41 29.50
C SER A 381 16.06 -1.87 28.14
N ILE A 382 16.95 -2.27 27.23
CA ILE A 382 16.62 -2.81 25.90
C ILE A 382 15.67 -3.99 26.02
N THR A 383 16.01 -4.94 26.89
CA THR A 383 15.21 -6.15 27.10
C THR A 383 13.86 -5.80 27.71
N GLN A 384 13.79 -4.97 28.75
CA GLN A 384 12.48 -4.61 29.34
C GLN A 384 11.60 -3.78 28.39
N ASN A 385 12.23 -3.05 27.47
CA ASN A 385 11.55 -2.33 26.39
C ASN A 385 11.40 -3.15 25.10
N HIS A 386 11.75 -4.44 25.09
CA HIS A 386 11.49 -5.37 23.99
C HIS A 386 12.12 -4.95 22.65
N PHE A 387 13.31 -4.35 22.69
CA PHE A 387 14.04 -3.98 21.48
C PHE A 387 14.81 -5.17 20.87
N ASP A 388 15.26 -6.11 21.71
CA ASP A 388 16.03 -7.30 21.37
C ASP A 388 15.20 -8.57 21.14
N HIS A 389 13.88 -8.50 21.36
CA HIS A 389 12.97 -9.61 21.15
C HIS A 389 11.54 -9.14 20.84
N VAL A 390 10.79 -9.98 20.14
CA VAL A 390 9.33 -9.84 20.03
C VAL A 390 8.70 -10.66 21.14
N HIS A 391 7.88 -10.05 21.97
CA HIS A 391 7.10 -10.76 22.97
C HIS A 391 5.68 -10.97 22.45
N ILE A 392 5.17 -12.20 22.55
CA ILE A 392 3.81 -12.54 22.15
C ILE A 392 3.14 -13.28 23.29
N SER A 393 1.91 -12.84 23.59
CA SER A 393 1.01 -13.49 24.51
C SER A 393 -0.25 -13.96 23.81
N VAL A 394 -0.79 -15.10 24.24
CA VAL A 394 -1.99 -15.73 23.69
C VAL A 394 -3.12 -15.84 24.72
N LEU A 395 -4.36 -15.94 24.23
CA LEU A 395 -5.60 -16.08 25.01
C LEU A 395 -5.65 -17.41 25.77
#